data_AF-A0A0K9PAV8-F1
#
_entry.id   AF-A0A0K9PAV8-F1
#
_cell.length_a   1.000
_cell.length_b   1.000
_cell.length_c   1.000
_cell.angle_alpha   90.00
_cell.angle_beta   90.00
_cell.angle_gamma   90.00
#
_symmetry.space_group_name_H-M   'P 1'
#
loop_
_entity.id
_entity.type
_entity.pdbx_description
1 polymer ?
#
loop_
_entity_poly.entity_id
_entity_poly.type
_entity_poly.pdbx_seq_one_letter_code
_entity_poly.pdbx_strand_id
1 'polypeptide(L)'
;MIGIFLSVWVRRSLRKSVGSLKISNVGIGVMGYIGNKGSISISMSIYQTMFCFICTHLSSGEKEADKIRRNSNVQNIHRRTRSIDVPTDRPSYNHHSRP
;
A
#
# COMPACT_ATOMS: atom_id res chain seq x y z
N MET A 1 -8.30 14.75 0.89
CA MET A 1 -7.45 14.24 -0.21
C MET A 1 -8.07 14.71 -1.50
N ILE A 2 -7.51 15.72 -2.16
CA ILE A 2 -8.09 16.31 -3.39
C ILE A 2 -7.06 16.12 -4.50
N GLY A 3 -7.50 15.62 -5.66
CA GLY A 3 -6.65 15.47 -6.86
C GLY A 3 -5.92 14.14 -7.02
N ILE A 4 -6.26 13.08 -6.27
CA ILE A 4 -5.82 11.71 -6.57
C ILE A 4 -6.98 10.72 -6.55
N PHE A 5 -6.91 9.75 -7.46
CA PHE A 5 -7.90 8.71 -7.68
C PHE A 5 -7.18 7.41 -8.03
N LEU A 6 -7.65 6.29 -7.48
CA LEU A 6 -7.10 4.96 -7.74
C LEU A 6 -8.24 3.99 -8.04
N SER A 7 -8.20 3.36 -9.21
CA SER A 7 -9.11 2.28 -9.62
C SER A 7 -8.30 1.09 -10.12
N VAL A 8 -8.71 -0.11 -9.71
CA VAL A 8 -8.12 -1.38 -10.16
C VAL A 8 -9.20 -2.17 -10.88
N TRP A 9 -8.93 -2.58 -12.13
CA TRP A 9 -9.82 -3.43 -12.90
C TRP A 9 -9.23 -4.83 -13.07
N VAL A 10 -10.08 -5.84 -12.95
CA VAL A 10 -9.68 -7.25 -13.09
C VAL A 10 -10.45 -7.89 -14.23
N ARG A 11 -9.78 -8.77 -14.99
CA ARG A 11 -10.45 -9.57 -16.04
C ARG A 11 -11.55 -10.42 -15.40
N ARG A 12 -12.65 -10.62 -16.12
CA ARG A 12 -13.82 -11.38 -15.63
C ARG A 12 -13.44 -12.79 -15.15
N SER A 13 -12.50 -13.46 -15.82
CA SER A 13 -11.99 -14.78 -15.43
C SER A 13 -11.25 -14.80 -14.09
N LEU A 14 -10.64 -13.67 -13.69
CA LEU A 14 -9.87 -13.55 -12.45
C LEU A 14 -10.73 -13.05 -11.27
N ARG A 15 -11.93 -12.53 -11.53
CA ARG A 15 -12.79 -11.91 -10.50
C ARG A 15 -13.02 -12.82 -9.29
N LYS A 16 -13.26 -14.12 -9.52
CA LYS A 16 -13.50 -15.09 -8.44
C LYS A 16 -12.25 -15.40 -7.61
N SER A 17 -11.07 -15.15 -8.17
CA SER A 17 -9.77 -15.38 -7.53
C SER A 17 -9.28 -14.17 -6.73
N VAL A 18 -9.99 -13.04 -6.80
CA VAL A 18 -9.66 -11.84 -6.01
C VAL A 18 -10.13 -12.03 -4.57
N GLY A 19 -9.20 -11.88 -3.63
CA GLY A 19 -9.46 -12.01 -2.20
C GLY A 19 -8.81 -10.90 -1.39
N SER A 20 -9.06 -10.93 -0.08
CA SER A 20 -8.38 -10.10 0.93
C SER A 20 -8.37 -8.60 0.65
N LEU A 21 -9.33 -8.03 -0.07
CA LEU A 21 -9.32 -6.61 -0.46
C LEU A 21 -9.23 -5.67 0.76
N LYS A 22 -8.23 -4.79 0.79
CA LYS A 22 -8.08 -3.70 1.77
C LYS A 22 -7.86 -2.37 1.07
N ILE A 23 -8.44 -1.31 1.62
CA ILE A 23 -8.26 0.07 1.16
C ILE A 23 -7.66 0.88 2.31
N SER A 24 -6.62 1.68 2.05
CA SER A 24 -6.00 2.55 3.05
C SER A 24 -5.80 3.96 2.50
N ASN A 25 -6.01 4.95 3.36
CA ASN A 25 -5.81 6.36 3.07
C ASN A 25 -4.83 6.96 4.08
N VAL A 26 -3.79 7.62 3.61
CA VAL A 26 -2.79 8.28 4.46
C VAL A 26 -2.71 9.76 4.10
N GLY A 27 -2.97 10.65 5.06
CA GLY A 27 -2.66 12.07 4.94
C GLY A 27 -1.21 12.36 5.35
N ILE A 28 -0.54 13.31 4.68
CA ILE A 28 0.87 13.71 4.94
C ILE A 28 1.07 15.23 4.93
N GLY A 29 -0.02 15.98 5.12
CA GLY A 29 0.00 17.44 5.15
C GLY A 29 0.74 18.03 6.36
N VAL A 30 0.51 19.31 6.64
CA VAL A 30 0.97 19.96 7.88
C VAL A 30 0.47 19.16 9.09
N MET A 31 1.33 18.97 10.10
CA MET A 31 1.08 18.08 11.26
C MET A 31 0.73 16.63 10.91
N GLY A 32 1.04 16.16 9.70
CA GLY A 32 0.80 14.79 9.27
C GLY A 32 -0.63 14.48 8.80
N TYR A 33 -1.51 15.48 8.72
CA TYR A 33 -2.93 15.30 8.31
C TYR A 33 -3.54 16.50 7.58
N ILE A 34 -3.06 17.72 7.79
CA ILE A 34 -3.71 18.96 7.32
C ILE A 34 -3.19 19.35 5.93
N GLY A 35 -4.00 19.15 4.89
CA GLY A 35 -3.69 19.56 3.52
C GLY A 35 -4.21 18.58 2.46
N ASN A 36 -3.85 18.82 1.20
CA ASN A 36 -4.28 17.98 0.07
C ASN A 36 -3.29 16.86 -0.32
N LYS A 37 -2.21 16.69 0.43
CA LYS A 37 -1.15 15.70 0.18
C LYS A 37 -1.41 14.41 0.95
N GLY A 38 -1.18 13.27 0.30
CA GLY A 38 -1.53 11.96 0.86
C GLY A 38 -1.41 10.82 -0.12
N SER A 39 -1.95 9.67 0.24
CA SER A 39 -2.04 8.50 -0.62
C SER A 39 -3.34 7.74 -0.44
N ILE A 40 -3.79 7.12 -1.52
CA ILE A 40 -4.83 6.08 -1.53
C ILE A 40 -4.15 4.78 -1.95
N SER A 41 -4.40 3.70 -1.23
CA SER A 41 -3.88 2.38 -1.60
C SER A 41 -4.97 1.33 -1.64
N ILE A 42 -4.83 0.38 -2.57
CA ILE A 42 -5.64 -0.83 -2.69
C ILE A 42 -4.71 -2.02 -2.58
N SER A 43 -4.92 -2.88 -1.58
CA SER A 43 -4.27 -4.17 -1.47
C SER A 43 -5.28 -5.28 -1.75
N MET A 44 -4.87 -6.34 -2.44
CA MET A 44 -5.72 -7.50 -2.73
C MET A 44 -4.85 -8.72 -2.99
N SER A 45 -5.41 -9.91 -2.82
CA SER A 45 -4.81 -11.14 -3.35
C SER A 45 -5.45 -11.51 -4.67
N ILE A 46 -4.66 -12.10 -5.58
CA ILE A 46 -5.17 -12.89 -6.71
C ILE A 46 -4.54 -14.27 -6.56
N TYR A 47 -5.35 -15.30 -6.35
CA TYR A 47 -4.87 -16.62 -5.91
C TYR A 47 -4.01 -16.49 -4.63
N GLN A 48 -2.77 -17.01 -4.61
CA GLN A 48 -1.83 -16.86 -3.49
C GLN A 48 -0.89 -15.64 -3.63
N THR A 49 -1.09 -14.78 -4.63
CA THR A 49 -0.20 -13.63 -4.87
C THR A 49 -0.82 -12.34 -4.36
N MET A 50 -0.05 -11.58 -3.59
CA MET A 50 -0.44 -10.30 -3.01
C MET A 50 -0.07 -9.13 -3.93
N PHE A 51 -1.02 -8.23 -4.15
CA PHE A 51 -0.83 -6.98 -4.88
C PHE A 51 -1.16 -5.80 -3.98
N CYS A 52 -0.37 -4.74 -4.07
CA CYS A 52 -0.64 -3.46 -3.41
C CYS A 52 -0.36 -2.32 -4.39
N PHE A 53 -1.40 -1.57 -4.72
CA PHE A 53 -1.33 -0.39 -5.57
C PHE A 53 -1.41 0.84 -4.69
N ILE A 54 -0.47 1.78 -4.85
CA ILE A 54 -0.41 3.01 -4.06
C ILE A 54 -0.36 4.19 -5.01
N CYS A 55 -1.37 5.07 -4.94
CA CYS A 55 -1.40 6.35 -5.61
C CYS A 55 -1.08 7.45 -4.60
N THR A 56 -0.09 8.31 -4.88
CA THR A 56 0.36 9.35 -3.94
C THR A 56 0.32 10.75 -4.55
N HIS A 57 0.05 11.75 -3.71
CA HIS A 57 0.20 13.17 -3.98
C HIS A 57 1.20 13.73 -2.96
N LEU A 58 2.46 13.86 -3.38
CA LEU A 58 3.56 14.30 -2.52
C LEU A 58 3.75 15.83 -2.55
N SER A 59 4.55 16.35 -1.63
CA SER A 59 4.90 17.79 -1.60
C SER A 59 5.57 18.25 -2.90
N SER A 60 5.08 19.33 -3.50
CA SER A 60 5.64 19.97 -4.71
C SER A 60 6.71 21.00 -4.35
N GLY A 61 7.55 21.40 -5.33
CA GLY A 61 8.56 22.45 -5.16
C GLY A 61 9.99 21.98 -5.43
N GLU A 62 10.85 22.89 -5.85
CA GLU A 62 12.23 22.59 -6.30
C GLU A 62 13.31 22.90 -5.26
N LYS A 63 12.94 23.44 -4.08
CA LYS A 63 13.91 23.77 -3.04
C LYS A 63 14.44 22.48 -2.40
N GLU A 64 15.64 22.54 -1.83
CA GLU A 64 16.24 21.38 -1.16
C GLU A 64 15.36 20.88 0.02
N ALA A 65 14.73 21.80 0.75
CA ALA A 65 13.77 21.47 1.79
C ALA A 65 12.54 20.69 1.25
N ASP A 66 12.11 20.96 0.02
CA ASP A 66 10.97 20.25 -0.60
C ASP A 66 11.34 18.81 -0.97
N LYS A 67 12.59 18.56 -1.37
CA LYS A 67 13.11 17.19 -1.59
C LYS A 67 13.11 16.39 -0.29
N ILE A 68 13.61 16.97 0.79
CA ILE A 68 13.61 16.35 2.13
C ILE A 68 12.16 16.05 2.56
N ARG A 69 11.24 17.00 2.34
CA ARG A 69 9.81 16.83 2.66
C ARG A 69 9.16 15.72 1.83
N ARG A 70 9.46 15.61 0.53
CA ARG A 70 8.97 14.51 -0.32
C ARG A 70 9.46 13.14 0.17
N ASN A 71 10.72 13.03 0.55
CA ASN A 71 11.26 11.76 1.08
C ASN A 71 10.59 11.40 2.42
N SER A 72 10.39 12.37 3.31
CA SER A 72 9.63 12.18 4.55
C SER A 72 8.17 11.78 4.29
N ASN A 73 7.54 12.34 3.27
CA ASN A 73 6.20 11.96 2.84
C ASN A 73 6.13 10.48 2.42
N VAL A 74 7.08 10.01 1.61
CA VAL A 74 7.16 8.60 1.20
C VAL A 74 7.31 7.68 2.41
N GLN A 75 8.21 7.99 3.34
CA GLN A 75 8.43 7.20 4.55
C GLN A 75 7.17 7.12 5.42
N ASN A 76 6.45 8.24 5.60
CA ASN A 76 5.19 8.27 6.35
C ASN A 76 4.08 7.46 5.67
N ILE A 77 3.96 7.57 4.35
CA ILE A 77 3.00 6.77 3.58
C ILE A 77 3.31 5.28 3.73
N HIS A 78 4.57 4.89 3.54
CA HIS A 78 4.98 3.49 3.67
C HIS A 78 4.67 2.93 5.06
N ARG A 79 5.01 3.69 6.13
CA ARG A 79 4.77 3.26 7.51
C ARG A 79 3.29 3.16 7.89
N ARG A 80 2.44 4.01 7.31
CA ARG A 80 1.02 4.14 7.70
C ARG A 80 0.05 3.41 6.76
N THR A 81 0.53 2.99 5.59
CA THR A 81 -0.26 2.19 4.66
C THR A 81 -0.54 0.83 5.29
N ARG A 82 -1.83 0.53 5.51
CA ARG A 82 -2.25 -0.79 5.99
C ARG A 82 -2.39 -1.73 4.81
N SER A 83 -1.38 -2.57 4.58
CA SER A 83 -1.47 -3.67 3.63
C SER A 83 -2.13 -4.91 4.26
N ILE A 84 -2.39 -5.91 3.43
CA ILE A 84 -2.79 -7.23 3.91
C ILE A 84 -1.57 -7.86 4.57
N ASP A 85 -1.74 -8.34 5.79
CA ASP A 85 -0.71 -9.10 6.49
C ASP A 85 -0.51 -10.40 5.72
N VAL A 86 0.73 -10.67 5.29
CA VAL A 86 1.07 -11.98 4.72
C VAL A 86 0.96 -12.97 5.88
N PRO A 87 0.07 -13.98 5.83
CA PRO A 87 0.08 -15.03 6.83
C PRO A 87 1.48 -15.66 6.83
N THR A 88 2.19 -15.57 7.95
CA THR A 88 3.54 -16.12 8.11
C THR A 88 3.57 -17.64 8.27
N ASP A 89 2.46 -18.34 8.01
CA ASP A 89 2.41 -19.80 8.01
C ASP A 89 3.12 -20.35 6.76
N ARG A 90 4.45 -20.36 6.81
CA ARG A 90 5.19 -21.46 6.20
C ARG A 90 4.93 -22.67 7.09
N PRO A 91 4.38 -23.79 6.59
CA PRO A 91 4.41 -25.02 7.34
C PRO A 91 5.89 -25.38 7.54
N SER A 92 6.33 -25.39 8.80
CA SER A 92 7.59 -25.99 9.22
C SER A 92 7.54 -27.45 8.79
N TYR A 93 8.16 -27.79 7.66
CA TYR A 93 8.48 -29.18 7.37
C TYR A 93 9.48 -29.63 8.44
N ASN A 94 8.95 -30.20 9.53
CA ASN A 94 9.75 -30.91 10.51
C ASN A 94 10.42 -32.07 9.78
N HIS A 95 11.73 -31.93 9.54
CA HIS A 95 12.59 -33.04 9.20
C HIS A 95 12.75 -33.92 10.45
N HIS A 96 11.72 -34.69 10.78
CA HIS A 96 11.83 -35.81 11.71
C HIS A 96 11.46 -37.09 10.97
N SER A 97 12.50 -37.91 10.83
CA SER A 97 12.44 -39.36 10.82
C SER A 97 11.71 -40.01 9.65
N ARG A 98 12.48 -40.37 8.61
CA ARG A 98 12.14 -41.56 7.82
C ARG A 98 12.84 -42.77 8.47
N PRO A 99 12.15 -43.92 8.56
CA PRO A 99 12.72 -45.16 9.08
C PRO A 99 13.84 -45.70 8.20
#